data_AF-A0A3B8W0L3-F1
#
_entry.id   AF-A0A3B8W0L3-F1
#
_cell.length_a   1.000
_cell.length_b   1.000
_cell.length_c   1.000
_cell.angle_alpha   90.00
_cell.angle_beta   90.00
_cell.angle_gamma   90.00
#
_symmetry.space_group_name_H-M   'P 1'
#
loop_
_entity.id
_entity.type
_entity.pdbx_description
1 polymer ?
#
loop_
_entity_poly.entity_id
_entity_poly.type
_entity_poly.pdbx_seq_one_letter_code
_entity_poly.pdbx_strand_id
1 'polypeptide(L)' 'MKAKLNLTIETRLLARVKRYAAHKKLSVSELVENYFTRLTRGPEKKSILDVLDATSTPPVRLPADLKEAYFQEQKGKHGF' A
#
# COMPACT_ATOMS: atom_id res chain seq x y z
N MET A 1 11.77 4.28 24.14
CA MET A 1 11.20 4.30 25.51
C MET A 1 9.85 3.59 25.49
N LYS A 2 9.47 2.83 26.53
CA LYS A 2 8.18 2.14 26.60
C LYS A 2 7.27 2.80 27.65
N ALA A 3 5.98 2.93 27.34
CA ALA A 3 4.96 3.40 28.26
C ALA A 3 4.18 2.22 28.87
N LYS A 4 3.65 2.38 30.09
CA LYS A 4 2.80 1.38 30.75
C LYS A 4 1.33 1.66 30.43
N LEU A 5 0.58 0.62 30.09
CA LEU A 5 -0.87 0.68 29.84
C LEU A 5 -1.58 -0.28 30.80
N ASN A 6 -2.51 0.24 31.60
CA ASN A 6 -3.37 -0.56 32.48
C ASN A 6 -4.76 -0.68 31.85
N LEU A 7 -5.28 -1.91 31.74
CA LEU A 7 -6.57 -2.21 31.11
C LEU A 7 -7.39 -3.14 31.99
N THR A 8 -8.71 -2.98 31.96
CA THR A 8 -9.64 -3.94 32.54
C THR A 8 -10.09 -4.92 31.46
N ILE A 9 -9.88 -6.21 31.69
CA ILE A 9 -10.22 -7.29 30.75
C ILE A 9 -10.89 -8.43 31.52
N GLU A 10 -11.85 -9.09 30.87
CA GLU A 10 -12.51 -10.27 31.41
C GLU A 10 -11.51 -11.41 31.70
N THR A 11 -11.62 -12.02 32.88
CA THR A 11 -10.61 -12.94 33.40
C THR A 11 -10.44 -14.20 32.54
N ARG A 12 -11.53 -14.79 32.04
CA ARG A 12 -11.46 -15.97 31.17
C ARG A 12 -10.80 -15.64 29.84
N LEU A 13 -11.05 -14.46 29.29
CA LEU A 13 -10.38 -13.95 28.10
C LEU A 13 -8.88 -13.79 28.35
N LEU A 14 -8.47 -13.16 29.47
CA LEU A 14 -7.05 -13.02 29.81
C LEU A 14 -6.35 -14.38 29.92
N ALA A 15 -7.02 -15.37 30.52
CA ALA A 15 -6.48 -16.72 30.63
C ALA A 15 -6.26 -17.37 29.25
N ARG A 16 -7.22 -17.22 28.32
CA ARG A 16 -7.06 -17.71 26.93
C ARG A 16 -5.91 -17.02 26.21
N VAL A 17 -5.80 -15.69 26.34
CA VAL A 17 -4.73 -14.90 25.72
C VAL A 17 -3.36 -15.32 26.25
N LYS A 18 -3.22 -15.53 27.57
CA LYS A 18 -1.96 -16.01 28.17
C LYS A 18 -1.55 -17.37 27.64
N ARG A 19 -2.49 -18.32 27.51
CA ARG A 19 -2.21 -19.64 26.92
C ARG A 19 -1.77 -19.53 25.46
N TYR A 20 -2.46 -18.70 24.69
CA TYR A 20 -2.10 -18.43 23.30
C TYR A 20 -0.69 -17.82 23.17
N ALA A 21 -0.37 -16.84 24.01
CA ALA A 21 0.93 -16.19 24.05
C ALA A 21 2.05 -17.19 24.36
N ALA A 22 1.85 -18.03 25.39
CA ALA A 22 2.80 -19.08 25.75
C ALA A 22 3.04 -20.08 24.60
N HIS A 23 1.96 -20.53 23.93
CA HIS A 23 2.07 -21.41 22.77
C HIS A 23 2.86 -20.77 21.61
N LYS A 24 2.71 -19.45 21.41
CA LYS A 24 3.45 -18.69 20.41
C LYS A 24 4.84 -18.23 20.87
N LYS A 25 5.25 -18.58 22.10
CA LYS A 25 6.51 -18.12 22.73
C LYS A 25 6.64 -16.59 22.75
N LEU A 26 5.52 -15.90 22.97
CA LEU A 26 5.44 -14.44 23.06
C LEU A 26 4.85 -14.02 24.40
N SER A 27 5.14 -12.81 24.84
CA SER A 27 4.45 -12.18 25.96
C SER A 27 3.11 -11.57 25.54
N VAL A 28 2.21 -11.37 26.50
CA VAL A 28 0.93 -10.68 26.26
C VAL A 28 1.18 -9.23 25.82
N SER A 29 2.18 -8.56 26.41
CA SER A 29 2.57 -7.21 26.03
C SER A 29 3.03 -7.13 24.57
N GLU A 30 3.84 -8.09 24.10
CA GLU A 30 4.25 -8.16 22.69
C GLU A 30 3.07 -8.41 21.76
N LEU A 31 2.11 -9.27 22.14
CA LEU A 31 0.91 -9.48 21.34
C LEU A 31 0.10 -8.19 21.16
N VAL A 32 -0.07 -7.43 22.24
CA VAL A 32 -0.79 -6.16 22.21
C VAL A 32 -0.01 -5.11 21.42
N GLU A 33 1.30 -4.99 21.62
CA GLU A 33 2.17 -4.06 20.88
C GLU A 33 2.17 -4.38 19.37
N ASN A 34 2.23 -5.66 19.00
CA ASN A 34 2.11 -6.10 17.61
C ASN A 34 0.75 -5.78 17.01
N TYR A 35 -0.33 -5.96 17.78
CA TYR A 35 -1.68 -5.63 17.33
C TYR A 35 -1.83 -4.13 17.11
N PHE A 36 -1.37 -3.30 18.06
CA PHE A 36 -1.37 -1.84 17.91
C PHE A 36 -0.55 -1.40 16.71
N THR A 37 0.63 -1.99 16.48
CA THR A 37 1.46 -1.69 15.31
C THR A 37 0.72 -1.98 14.00
N ARG A 38 -0.03 -3.09 13.92
CA ARG A 38 -0.83 -3.41 12.74
C ARG A 38 -2.02 -2.46 12.59
N LEU A 39 -2.68 -2.12 13.70
CA LEU A 39 -3.84 -1.25 13.73
C LEU A 39 -3.50 0.19 13.33
N THR A 40 -2.34 0.70 13.75
CA THR A 40 -1.88 2.06 13.45
C THR A 40 -1.02 2.14 12.19
N ARG A 41 -0.80 1.01 11.50
CA ARG A 41 -0.12 1.02 10.22
C ARG A 41 -1.00 1.82 9.26
N GLY A 42 -0.53 3.00 8.86
CA GLY A 42 -1.19 3.80 7.83
C GLY A 42 -1.31 3.01 6.52
N PRO A 43 -2.13 3.48 5.55
CA PRO A 43 -2.19 2.86 4.24
C PRO A 43 -0.77 2.68 3.72
N GLU A 44 -0.44 1.47 3.25
CA GLU A 44 0.90 1.20 2.74
C GLU A 44 1.24 2.30 1.73
N LYS A 45 2.42 2.93 1.90
CA LYS A 45 2.90 3.87 0.91
C LYS A 45 2.88 3.10 -0.41
N LYS A 46 2.02 3.53 -1.35
CA LYS A 46 1.91 2.95 -2.68
C LYS A 46 3.31 2.64 -3.17
N SER A 47 3.57 1.38 -3.45
CA SER A 47 4.82 0.95 -4.09
C SER A 47 4.99 1.76 -5.37
N ILE A 48 6.23 1.94 -5.83
CA ILE A 48 6.49 2.51 -7.17
C ILE A 48 5.68 1.75 -8.23
N LEU A 49 5.47 0.44 -8.04
CA LEU A 49 4.62 -0.39 -8.89
C LEU A 49 3.15 0.04 -8.84
N ASP A 50 2.59 0.31 -7.65
CA ASP A 50 1.22 0.79 -7.49
C ASP A 50 1.00 2.18 -8.11
N VAL A 51 2.05 3.00 -8.19
CA VAL A 51 2.03 4.31 -8.86
C VAL A 51 2.08 4.14 -10.38
N LEU A 52 2.88 3.21 -10.88
CA LEU A 52 2.93 2.86 -12.30
C LEU A 52 1.59 2.29 -12.79
N ASP A 53 1.00 1.36 -12.03
CA ASP A 53 -0.31 0.77 -12.37
C ASP A 53 -1.45 1.79 -12.30
N ALA A 54 -1.34 2.78 -11.40
CA ALA A 54 -2.30 3.89 -11.32
C ALA A 54 -2.14 4.93 -12.43
N THR A 55 -1.06 4.87 -13.22
CA THR A 55 -0.85 5.77 -14.34
C THR A 55 -1.61 5.21 -15.54
N SER A 56 -2.87 5.63 -15.68
CA SER A 56 -3.66 5.32 -16.88
C SER A 56 -2.85 5.72 -18.12
N THR A 57 -2.71 4.80 -19.07
CA THR A 57 -2.07 5.11 -20.36
C THR A 57 -2.79 6.33 -20.94
N PRO A 58 -2.08 7.44 -21.22
CA PRO A 58 -2.73 8.61 -21.76
C PRO A 58 -3.48 8.19 -23.03
N PRO A 59 -4.70 8.69 -23.28
CA PRO A 59 -5.43 8.40 -24.49
C PRO A 59 -4.69 9.06 -25.67
N VAL A 60 -3.66 8.37 -26.17
CA VAL A 60 -2.96 8.78 -27.37
C VAL A 60 -3.88 8.41 -28.53
N ARG A 61 -4.51 9.43 -29.13
CA ARG A 61 -5.15 9.28 -30.44
C ARG A 61 -4.06 9.16 -31.48
N LEU A 62 -3.49 7.96 -31.58
CA LEU A 62 -2.57 7.62 -32.66
C LEU A 62 -3.39 7.64 -33.97
N PRO A 63 -2.97 8.40 -34.99
CA PRO A 63 -3.55 8.28 -36.31
C PRO A 63 -3.34 6.84 -36.81
N ALA A 64 -4.33 6.31 -37.53
CA ALA A 64 -4.32 4.93 -38.02
C ALA A 64 -3.07 4.61 -38.86
N ASP A 65 -2.50 5.61 -39.53
CA ASP A 65 -1.19 5.54 -40.17
C ASP A 65 -0.25 6.63 -39.62
N LEU A 66 0.67 6.20 -38.76
CA LEU A 66 1.68 7.04 -38.14
C LEU A 66 2.68 7.59 -39.16
N LYS A 67 2.89 6.88 -40.27
CA LYS A 67 3.82 7.28 -41.33
C LYS A 67 3.23 8.43 -42.12
N GLU A 68 1.97 8.32 -42.54
CA GLU A 68 1.29 9.40 -43.25
C GLU A 68 1.18 10.66 -42.39
N ALA A 69 0.80 10.52 -41.12
CA ALA A 69 0.71 11.66 -40.19
C ALA A 69 2.05 12.40 -40.02
N TYR A 70 3.16 11.66 -39.92
CA TYR A 70 4.51 12.24 -39.85
C TYR A 70 4.84 13.09 -41.10
N PHE A 71 4.56 12.56 -42.28
CA PHE A 71 4.83 13.28 -43.53
C PHE A 71 3.89 14.47 -43.73
N GLN A 72 2.64 14.42 -43.25
CA GLN A 72 1.72 15.55 -43.32
C GLN A 72 2.10 16.68 -42.36
N GLU A 73 2.56 16.35 -41.15
CA GLU A 73 3.05 17.36 -40.20
C GLU A 73 4.34 18.04 -40.71
N GLN A 74 5.22 17.29 -41.37
CA GLN A 74 6.42 17.85 -41.99
C GLN A 74 6.10 18.77 -43.18
N LYS A 75 5.12 18.43 -44.02
CA LYS A 75 4.67 19.31 -45.12
C LYS A 75 4.13 20.66 -44.62
N GLY A 76 3.45 20.66 -43.48
CA GLY A 76 2.96 21.91 -42.85
C GLY A 76 4.07 22.79 -42.27
N LYS A 77 5.19 22.19 -41.83
CA LYS A 77 6.34 22.92 -41.26
C LYS A 77 7.36 23.35 -42.31
N HIS A 78 7.50 22.60 -43.40
CA HIS A 78 8.40 22.89 -44.51
C HIS A 78 7.57 22.90 -45.78
N GLY A 79 6.90 24.02 -46.02
CA GLY A 79 6.13 24.25 -47.23
C GLY A 79 7.00 24.07 -48.47
N PHE A 80 6.51 23.26 -49.40
CA PHE A 80 6.73 23.42 -50.83
C PHE A 80 5.37 23.70 -51.45
#